data_AF-A0A850CDV1-F1
#
_entry.id   AF-A0A850CDV1-F1
#
_cell.length_a   1.000
_cell.length_b   1.000
_cell.length_c   1.000
_cell.angle_alpha   90.00
_cell.angle_beta   90.00
_cell.angle_gamma   90.00
#
_symmetry.space_group_name_H-M   'P 1'
#
loop_
_entity.id
_entity.type
_entity.pdbx_description
1 polymer ?
#
loop_
_entity_poly.entity_id
_entity_poly.type
_entity_poly.pdbx_seq_one_letter_code
_entity_poly.pdbx_strand_id
1 'polypeptide(L)'
;YTPYHLPHSTAVYGVSNILGGDDRFYNNLFVGDGDNAGGRAEPETGSEPVLASFWSGAIDIDGVPGQAAFVPTPVGTSQYDAYPTPGEYPNERGSALAGPRLPVRIEGNLYADGAEPFRAEPSPLVVKTAPVRVEVHDAAAGTVRVEVTDPAALAAVAAVTTERLGISYQAEMGYTDPDGSDLDLSEDFTGRPRDEAVPGPFAASAPGTLFLTAPGPDRRS
;
A
#
# COMPACT_ATOMS: atom_id res chain seq x y z
N TYR A 1 -18.23 8.00 13.77
CA TYR A 1 -18.83 6.72 13.39
C TYR A 1 -19.21 6.72 11.91
N THR A 2 -18.73 5.74 11.16
CA THR A 2 -19.01 5.51 9.74
C THR A 2 -19.72 4.16 9.55
N PRO A 3 -20.71 4.05 8.65
CA PRO A 3 -21.44 2.80 8.44
C PRO A 3 -20.61 1.75 7.71
N TYR A 4 -20.90 0.48 7.98
CA TYR A 4 -20.46 -0.68 7.19
C TYR A 4 -21.65 -1.60 6.91
N HIS A 5 -21.55 -2.41 5.86
CA HIS A 5 -22.69 -3.13 5.29
C HIS A 5 -22.62 -4.64 5.58
N LEU A 6 -23.59 -5.39 5.09
CA LEU A 6 -23.49 -6.84 4.91
C LEU A 6 -22.65 -7.20 3.67
N PRO A 7 -22.02 -8.39 3.61
CA PRO A 7 -21.26 -8.80 2.44
C PRO A 7 -22.10 -8.73 1.16
N HIS A 8 -21.54 -8.15 0.10
CA HIS A 8 -22.17 -8.04 -1.23
C HIS A 8 -23.58 -7.42 -1.21
N SER A 9 -23.83 -6.50 -0.26
CA SER A 9 -25.13 -5.90 -0.04
C SER A 9 -25.02 -4.41 0.32
N THR A 10 -26.07 -3.66 0.05
CA THR A 10 -26.22 -2.27 0.49
C THR A 10 -26.93 -2.15 1.84
N ALA A 11 -27.31 -3.28 2.45
CA ALA A 11 -27.90 -3.30 3.79
C ALA A 11 -26.84 -2.95 4.84
N VAL A 12 -27.12 -1.94 5.66
CA VAL A 12 -26.22 -1.52 6.75
C VAL A 12 -26.22 -2.59 7.84
N TYR A 13 -25.03 -3.05 8.22
CA TYR A 13 -24.86 -3.97 9.35
C TYR A 13 -24.63 -3.20 10.66
N GLY A 14 -23.85 -2.12 10.61
CA GLY A 14 -23.52 -1.34 11.79
C GLY A 14 -22.78 -0.05 11.48
N VAL A 15 -22.26 0.58 12.53
CA VAL A 15 -21.38 1.75 12.44
C VAL A 15 -20.16 1.54 13.32
N SER A 16 -19.00 2.03 12.89
CA SER A 16 -17.76 1.92 13.67
C SER A 16 -16.93 3.20 13.64
N ASN A 17 -15.98 3.32 14.56
CA ASN A 17 -14.92 4.30 14.47
C ASN A 17 -13.75 3.71 13.68
N ILE A 18 -13.07 4.55 12.91
CA ILE A 18 -11.86 4.14 12.18
C ILE A 18 -10.72 4.12 13.19
N LEU A 19 -10.25 2.93 13.51
CA LEU A 19 -8.98 2.72 14.20
C LEU A 19 -7.89 2.62 13.14
N GLY A 20 -6.68 3.12 13.42
CA GLY A 20 -5.55 2.87 12.51
C GLY A 20 -5.19 1.38 12.51
N GLY A 21 -4.69 0.88 11.37
CA GLY A 21 -4.24 -0.51 11.22
C GLY A 21 -5.31 -1.39 10.56
N ASP A 22 -5.21 -2.71 10.74
CA ASP A 22 -5.95 -3.71 9.93
C ASP A 22 -5.61 -3.62 8.43
N ASP A 23 -4.43 -3.07 8.14
CA ASP A 23 -3.90 -2.92 6.80
C ASP A 23 -3.09 -4.16 6.40
N ARG A 24 -3.10 -4.44 5.09
CA ARG A 24 -2.38 -5.55 4.46
C ARG A 24 -1.56 -5.03 3.29
N PHE A 25 -0.24 -5.18 3.38
CA PHE A 25 0.70 -4.85 2.31
C PHE A 25 1.42 -6.12 1.87
N TYR A 26 0.97 -6.68 0.75
CA TYR A 26 1.58 -7.86 0.16
C TYR A 26 2.11 -7.57 -1.24
N ASN A 27 3.32 -8.06 -1.51
CA ASN A 27 3.89 -8.12 -2.85
C ASN A 27 3.95 -6.74 -3.54
N ASN A 28 4.10 -5.66 -2.79
CA ASN A 28 4.22 -4.30 -3.32
C ASN A 28 5.65 -3.99 -3.74
N LEU A 29 5.80 -3.01 -4.63
CA LEU A 29 7.08 -2.39 -4.99
C LEU A 29 7.07 -0.93 -4.50
N PHE A 30 7.88 -0.62 -3.51
CA PHE A 30 8.11 0.72 -3.01
C PHE A 30 9.41 1.28 -3.58
N VAL A 31 9.34 2.49 -4.15
CA VAL A 31 10.48 3.19 -4.75
C VAL A 31 10.60 4.54 -4.07
N GLY A 32 11.67 4.74 -3.31
CA GLY A 32 12.01 6.04 -2.74
C GLY A 32 12.71 6.97 -3.73
N ASP A 33 13.22 8.09 -3.24
CA ASP A 33 13.90 9.11 -4.07
C ASP A 33 15.42 8.85 -4.24
N GLY A 34 15.94 7.75 -3.69
CA GLY A 34 17.37 7.37 -3.71
C GLY A 34 18.25 8.28 -2.86
N ASP A 35 19.53 8.40 -3.22
CA ASP A 35 20.50 9.33 -2.59
C ASP A 35 20.08 10.82 -2.71
N ASN A 36 19.03 11.15 -3.48
CA ASN A 36 18.45 12.49 -3.56
C ASN A 36 17.63 12.88 -2.32
N ALA A 37 17.45 11.98 -1.33
CA ALA A 37 16.86 12.31 -0.04
C ALA A 37 17.64 13.43 0.71
N GLY A 38 18.94 13.59 0.44
CA GLY A 38 19.77 14.70 0.94
C GLY A 38 19.51 16.06 0.27
N GLY A 39 18.65 16.09 -0.76
CA GLY A 39 18.31 17.25 -1.57
C GLY A 39 16.93 17.84 -1.29
N ARG A 40 16.21 17.39 -0.24
CA ARG A 40 15.11 18.20 0.27
C ARG A 40 15.76 19.44 0.88
N ALA A 41 15.82 20.50 0.05
CA ALA A 41 16.09 21.85 0.54
C ALA A 41 15.29 22.03 1.83
N GLU A 42 15.93 22.62 2.86
CA GLU A 42 15.16 23.22 3.94
C GLU A 42 13.97 23.95 3.30
N PRO A 43 12.74 23.75 3.81
CA PRO A 43 11.56 24.29 3.16
C PRO A 43 11.81 25.78 2.91
N GLU A 44 11.95 26.13 1.63
CA GLU A 44 11.96 27.52 1.18
C GLU A 44 10.72 28.13 1.82
N THR A 45 10.94 29.03 2.77
CA THR A 45 9.89 29.72 3.51
C THR A 45 8.96 30.41 2.52
N GLY A 46 7.86 29.76 2.13
CA GLY A 46 6.86 30.41 1.27
C GLY A 46 6.01 29.57 0.33
N SER A 47 6.21 28.26 0.17
CA SER A 47 5.36 27.48 -0.75
C SER A 47 5.04 26.09 -0.21
N GLU A 48 3.88 25.95 0.44
CA GLU A 48 3.34 24.66 0.85
C GLU A 48 2.90 23.83 -0.37
N PRO A 49 3.35 22.57 -0.51
CA PRO A 49 2.60 21.59 -1.27
C PRO A 49 1.45 21.08 -0.38
N VAL A 50 0.25 21.50 -0.76
CA VAL A 50 -1.05 21.10 -0.21
C VAL A 50 -1.26 19.60 -0.45
N LEU A 51 -0.75 18.70 0.39
CA LEU A 51 -1.14 17.27 0.38
C LEU A 51 -0.72 16.46 1.63
N ALA A 52 -0.26 17.11 2.71
CA ALA A 52 0.46 16.43 3.78
C ALA A 52 -0.28 16.26 5.13
N SER A 53 -1.61 16.41 5.18
CA SER A 53 -2.34 16.50 6.47
C SER A 53 -3.26 15.33 6.85
N PHE A 54 -3.25 14.19 6.15
CA PHE A 54 -4.34 13.21 6.32
C PHE A 54 -4.03 11.91 7.09
N TRP A 55 -2.76 11.50 7.31
CA TRP A 55 -2.48 10.10 7.71
C TRP A 55 -1.57 9.87 8.93
N SER A 56 -0.93 10.87 9.52
CA SER A 56 -0.10 10.64 10.71
C SER A 56 -0.88 10.94 11.99
N GLY A 57 -1.05 9.92 12.83
CA GLY A 57 -1.79 9.93 14.09
C GLY A 57 -1.22 10.80 15.21
N ALA A 58 -0.98 12.08 14.94
CA ALA A 58 -0.86 13.15 15.92
C ALA A 58 -2.04 14.10 15.68
N ILE A 59 -3.16 13.89 16.36
CA ILE A 59 -4.14 14.97 16.50
C ILE A 59 -3.53 15.96 17.48
N ASP A 60 -3.02 17.07 16.96
CA ASP A 60 -3.27 18.37 17.59
C ASP A 60 -4.15 19.17 16.62
N ILE A 61 -5.46 18.90 16.68
CA ILE A 61 -6.48 19.76 16.08
C ILE A 61 -6.84 20.81 17.12
N ASP A 62 -5.94 21.78 17.34
CA ASP A 62 -6.30 23.04 17.97
C ASP A 62 -6.46 24.17 16.94
N GLY A 63 -6.11 23.91 15.67
CA GLY A 63 -6.19 24.89 14.61
C GLY A 63 -5.21 26.06 14.81
N VAL A 64 -4.16 25.88 15.62
CA VAL A 64 -3.15 26.91 15.86
C VAL A 64 -2.10 26.84 14.75
N PRO A 65 -1.99 27.87 13.90
CA PRO A 65 -0.95 27.93 12.89
C PRO A 65 0.42 27.97 13.56
N GLY A 66 1.35 27.12 13.11
CA GLY A 66 2.78 27.23 13.44
C GLY A 66 3.36 26.20 14.41
N GLN A 67 2.61 25.15 14.83
CA GLN A 67 3.16 24.07 15.66
C GLN A 67 3.09 22.65 15.07
N ALA A 68 2.53 22.49 13.86
CA ALA A 68 2.57 21.21 13.16
C ALA A 68 4.01 20.91 12.67
N ALA A 69 4.77 20.17 13.46
CA ALA A 69 6.05 19.61 13.02
C ALA A 69 5.78 18.49 12.01
N PHE A 70 5.88 18.80 10.72
CA PHE A 70 5.89 17.80 9.66
C PHE A 70 7.24 17.08 9.67
N VAL A 71 7.25 15.83 10.14
CA VAL A 71 8.39 14.94 9.95
C VAL A 71 8.15 14.19 8.64
N PRO A 72 8.99 14.34 7.61
CA PRO A 72 8.90 13.52 6.41
C PRO A 72 9.01 12.05 6.82
N THR A 73 7.95 11.28 6.62
CA THR A 73 8.04 9.83 6.77
C THR A 73 8.74 9.27 5.53
N PRO A 74 9.72 8.38 5.69
CA PRO A 74 10.33 7.70 4.55
C PRO A 74 9.27 6.92 3.75
N VAL A 75 9.52 6.81 2.43
CA VAL A 75 8.68 6.00 1.54
C VAL A 75 8.76 4.54 1.97
N GLY A 76 7.65 3.81 1.95
CA GLY A 76 7.60 2.40 2.33
C GLY A 76 6.61 2.15 3.46
N THR A 77 6.93 1.17 4.31
CA THR A 77 6.03 0.69 5.35
C THR A 77 6.58 0.86 6.77
N SER A 78 7.77 1.46 6.95
CA SER A 78 8.30 1.81 8.28
C SER A 78 7.41 2.79 9.06
N GLN A 79 6.51 3.52 8.38
CA GLN A 79 5.45 4.30 9.04
C GLN A 79 4.53 3.48 9.95
N TYR A 80 4.49 2.15 9.74
CA TYR A 80 3.75 1.21 10.55
C TYR A 80 4.55 0.63 11.71
N ASP A 81 5.80 1.06 11.97
CA ASP A 81 6.66 0.46 13.00
C ASP A 81 6.06 0.50 14.41
N ALA A 82 5.22 1.49 14.67
CA ALA A 82 4.53 1.62 15.95
C ALA A 82 3.15 0.91 15.97
N TYR A 83 2.83 0.09 14.96
CA TYR A 83 1.70 -0.83 14.92
C TYR A 83 2.13 -2.22 15.37
N PRO A 84 1.21 -2.99 16.00
CA PRO A 84 1.48 -4.37 16.38
C PRO A 84 1.41 -5.30 15.17
N THR A 85 2.16 -6.40 15.21
CA THR A 85 1.89 -7.57 14.37
C THR A 85 0.67 -8.35 14.92
N PRO A 86 0.06 -9.26 14.14
CA PRO A 86 -1.01 -10.13 14.65
C PRO A 86 -0.61 -10.98 15.86
N GLY A 87 0.67 -11.33 15.98
CA GLY A 87 1.21 -12.07 17.13
C GLY A 87 1.46 -11.20 18.37
N GLU A 88 1.66 -9.89 18.18
CA GLU A 88 1.85 -8.92 19.27
C GLU A 88 0.52 -8.33 19.78
N TYR A 89 -0.55 -8.42 18.98
CA TYR A 89 -1.84 -7.85 19.35
C TYR A 89 -2.52 -8.68 20.47
N PRO A 90 -3.05 -8.05 21.53
CA PRO A 90 -3.69 -8.77 22.62
C PRO A 90 -4.98 -9.47 22.14
N ASN A 91 -4.95 -10.80 22.10
CA ASN A 91 -6.02 -11.63 21.56
C ASN A 91 -7.07 -12.07 22.61
N GLU A 92 -7.16 -11.39 23.76
CA GLU A 92 -8.07 -11.77 24.83
C GLU A 92 -9.50 -11.26 24.57
N ARG A 93 -10.45 -12.20 24.44
CA ARG A 93 -11.89 -11.91 24.32
C ARG A 93 -12.36 -11.11 25.54
N GLY A 94 -12.86 -9.90 25.29
CA GLY A 94 -13.43 -9.04 26.34
C GLY A 94 -12.41 -8.21 27.12
N SER A 95 -11.13 -8.19 26.71
CA SER A 95 -10.22 -7.21 27.30
C SER A 95 -10.65 -5.81 26.85
N ALA A 96 -10.72 -4.88 27.79
CA ALA A 96 -10.82 -3.45 27.53
C ALA A 96 -9.54 -2.87 26.87
N LEU A 97 -8.70 -3.74 26.28
CA LEU A 97 -7.35 -3.49 25.78
C LEU A 97 -7.24 -3.79 24.27
N ALA A 98 -8.30 -3.60 23.48
CA ALA A 98 -8.09 -3.34 22.06
C ALA A 98 -7.18 -2.11 21.97
N GLY A 99 -5.94 -2.31 21.53
CA GLY A 99 -4.95 -1.24 21.48
C GLY A 99 -5.45 -0.10 20.58
N PRO A 100 -4.90 1.12 20.70
CA PRO A 100 -5.30 2.25 19.84
C PRO A 100 -5.03 2.00 18.34
N ARG A 101 -4.28 0.94 18.01
CA ARG A 101 -3.87 0.53 16.67
C ARG A 101 -4.12 -0.95 16.49
N LEU A 102 -4.89 -1.28 15.46
CA LEU A 102 -5.11 -2.65 15.00
C LEU A 102 -3.83 -3.21 14.37
N PRO A 103 -3.66 -4.54 14.35
CA PRO A 103 -2.46 -5.13 13.78
C PRO A 103 -2.38 -4.94 12.26
N VAL A 104 -1.16 -4.88 11.73
CA VAL A 104 -0.89 -4.83 10.29
C VAL A 104 -0.24 -6.12 9.82
N ARG A 105 -0.45 -6.47 8.54
CA ARG A 105 0.17 -7.63 7.89
C ARG A 105 0.96 -7.16 6.69
N ILE A 106 2.28 -7.33 6.72
CA ILE A 106 3.19 -6.75 5.73
C ILE A 106 4.22 -7.82 5.38
N GLU A 107 4.17 -8.35 4.16
CA GLU A 107 5.06 -9.44 3.73
C GLU A 107 5.32 -9.41 2.21
N GLY A 108 6.51 -9.86 1.80
CA GLY A 108 6.84 -10.07 0.39
C GLY A 108 6.99 -8.78 -0.42
N ASN A 109 7.19 -7.63 0.23
CA ASN A 109 7.35 -6.36 -0.45
C ASN A 109 8.82 -6.13 -0.87
N LEU A 110 9.00 -5.36 -1.94
CA LEU A 110 10.29 -4.87 -2.40
C LEU A 110 10.43 -3.39 -2.10
N TYR A 111 11.59 -3.01 -1.57
CA TYR A 111 11.96 -1.66 -1.20
C TYR A 111 13.21 -1.24 -1.96
N ALA A 112 13.07 -0.23 -2.79
CA ALA A 112 14.15 0.30 -3.62
C ALA A 112 14.38 1.79 -3.37
N ASP A 113 15.55 2.29 -3.77
CA ASP A 113 15.87 3.72 -3.78
C ASP A 113 15.61 4.39 -2.41
N GLY A 114 16.01 3.71 -1.33
CA GLY A 114 15.90 4.23 0.03
C GLY A 114 14.50 4.10 0.66
N ALA A 115 13.57 3.37 0.03
CA ALA A 115 12.34 2.99 0.70
C ALA A 115 12.62 2.07 1.91
N GLU A 116 11.83 2.20 2.96
CA GLU A 116 12.07 1.53 4.24
C GLU A 116 10.97 0.49 4.57
N PRO A 117 11.36 -0.75 4.92
CA PRO A 117 10.42 -1.79 5.32
C PRO A 117 9.89 -1.60 6.74
N PHE A 118 8.78 -2.26 7.02
CA PHE A 118 8.22 -2.39 8.36
C PHE A 118 9.16 -3.22 9.24
N ARG A 119 9.40 -2.79 10.48
CA ARG A 119 10.32 -3.42 11.44
C ARG A 119 10.15 -4.93 11.64
N ALA A 120 8.95 -5.45 11.40
CA ALA A 120 8.58 -6.84 11.65
C ALA A 120 8.06 -7.55 10.39
N GLU A 121 8.30 -6.99 9.21
CA GLU A 121 8.10 -7.73 7.96
C GLU A 121 9.10 -8.91 7.89
N PRO A 122 8.63 -10.14 7.61
CA PRO A 122 9.51 -11.26 7.39
C PRO A 122 10.23 -11.13 6.04
N SER A 123 11.56 -11.08 6.09
CA SER A 123 12.44 -11.12 4.91
C SER A 123 12.09 -10.08 3.82
N PRO A 124 12.05 -8.77 4.13
CA PRO A 124 11.79 -7.74 3.13
C PRO A 124 12.87 -7.75 2.05
N LEU A 125 12.47 -7.54 0.79
CA LEU A 125 13.42 -7.47 -0.32
C LEU A 125 13.91 -6.03 -0.46
N VAL A 126 15.09 -5.72 0.08
CA VAL A 126 15.66 -4.37 -0.01
C VAL A 126 16.77 -4.32 -1.06
N VAL A 127 16.63 -3.44 -2.05
CA VAL A 127 17.60 -3.24 -3.14
C VAL A 127 18.01 -1.78 -3.23
N LYS A 128 19.20 -1.52 -3.77
CA LYS A 128 19.69 -0.14 -3.90
C LYS A 128 18.92 0.66 -4.95
N THR A 129 18.69 0.06 -6.12
CA THR A 129 18.12 0.74 -7.30
C THR A 129 16.81 0.08 -7.70
N ALA A 130 15.77 0.85 -8.01
CA ALA A 130 14.50 0.27 -8.44
C ALA A 130 14.64 -0.56 -9.73
N PRO A 131 14.05 -1.77 -9.76
CA PRO A 131 14.02 -2.61 -10.95
C PRO A 131 12.96 -2.15 -11.97
N VAL A 132 12.14 -1.15 -11.61
CA VAL A 132 11.10 -0.56 -12.44
C VAL A 132 11.24 0.95 -12.44
N ARG A 133 11.20 1.56 -13.63
CA ARG A 133 11.15 3.01 -13.83
C ARG A 133 9.84 3.39 -14.51
N VAL A 134 9.23 4.48 -14.09
CA VAL A 134 8.03 5.04 -14.69
C VAL A 134 8.32 6.46 -15.13
N GLU A 135 8.07 6.76 -16.39
CA GLU A 135 8.29 8.08 -16.99
C GLU A 135 7.06 8.52 -17.76
N VAL A 136 6.78 9.82 -17.76
CA VAL A 136 5.72 10.37 -18.62
C VAL A 136 6.20 10.30 -20.07
N HIS A 137 5.49 9.54 -20.90
CA HIS A 137 5.81 9.42 -22.32
C HIS A 137 5.12 10.51 -23.13
N ASP A 138 3.82 10.70 -22.91
CA ASP A 138 3.01 11.74 -23.53
C ASP A 138 1.98 12.24 -22.53
N ALA A 139 2.19 13.45 -22.00
CA ALA A 139 1.31 14.06 -21.03
C ALA A 139 -0.07 14.43 -21.61
N ALA A 140 -0.14 14.79 -22.89
CA ALA A 140 -1.38 15.18 -23.54
C ALA A 140 -2.27 13.96 -23.81
N ALA A 141 -1.66 12.82 -24.15
CA ALA A 141 -2.36 11.55 -24.32
C ALA A 141 -2.57 10.78 -23.00
N GLY A 142 -1.96 11.22 -21.89
CA GLY A 142 -2.00 10.51 -20.62
C GLY A 142 -1.26 9.18 -20.64
N THR A 143 -0.18 9.08 -21.42
CA THR A 143 0.60 7.85 -21.59
C THR A 143 1.87 7.89 -20.75
N VAL A 144 2.12 6.83 -19.99
CA VAL A 144 3.37 6.59 -19.28
C VAL A 144 4.15 5.45 -19.92
N ARG A 145 5.47 5.56 -19.89
CA ARG A 145 6.40 4.48 -20.22
C ARG A 145 6.85 3.84 -18.92
N VAL A 146 6.69 2.52 -18.83
CA VAL A 146 7.25 1.72 -17.74
C VAL A 146 8.38 0.88 -18.29
N GLU A 147 9.55 0.97 -17.67
CA GLU A 147 10.71 0.17 -18.02
C GLU A 147 11.06 -0.76 -16.86
N VAL A 148 11.00 -2.06 -17.11
CA VAL A 148 11.38 -3.10 -16.16
C VAL A 148 12.77 -3.57 -16.55
N THR A 149 13.77 -3.14 -15.80
CA THR A 149 15.18 -3.23 -16.20
C THR A 149 15.77 -4.62 -15.96
N ASP A 150 15.27 -5.33 -14.95
CA ASP A 150 15.70 -6.70 -14.62
C ASP A 150 14.58 -7.50 -13.93
N PRO A 151 13.61 -8.03 -14.70
CA PRO A 151 12.53 -8.83 -14.12
C PRO A 151 13.01 -10.16 -13.53
N ALA A 152 14.17 -10.67 -13.96
CA ALA A 152 14.75 -11.92 -13.45
C ALA A 152 15.41 -11.75 -12.08
N ALA A 153 15.76 -10.53 -11.68
CA ALA A 153 16.28 -10.22 -10.34
C ALA A 153 15.20 -10.12 -9.26
N LEU A 154 13.91 -10.13 -9.64
CA LEU A 154 12.82 -10.13 -8.67
C LEU A 154 12.69 -11.51 -8.03
N ALA A 155 12.98 -11.59 -6.73
CA ALA A 155 12.78 -12.82 -5.98
C ALA A 155 11.28 -13.16 -5.89
N ALA A 156 11.00 -14.45 -6.02
CA ALA A 156 9.67 -14.99 -5.84
C ALA A 156 9.15 -14.77 -4.41
N VAL A 157 7.86 -14.48 -4.30
CA VAL A 157 7.16 -14.28 -3.04
C VAL A 157 5.90 -15.13 -3.01
N ALA A 158 5.36 -15.35 -1.81
CA ALA A 158 4.11 -16.09 -1.68
C ALA A 158 2.97 -15.34 -2.39
N ALA A 159 2.15 -16.07 -3.14
CA ALA A 159 0.95 -15.52 -3.77
C ALA A 159 -0.03 -14.98 -2.71
N VAL A 160 -0.83 -13.99 -3.11
CA VAL A 160 -1.92 -13.46 -2.28
C VAL A 160 -3.19 -14.24 -2.62
N THR A 161 -3.93 -14.65 -1.60
CA THR A 161 -5.20 -15.38 -1.73
C THR A 161 -6.21 -14.82 -0.72
N THR A 162 -7.50 -15.05 -0.95
CA THR A 162 -8.57 -14.75 0.03
C THR A 162 -8.23 -15.27 1.42
N GLU A 163 -7.80 -16.54 1.50
CA GLU A 163 -7.43 -17.19 2.76
C GLU A 163 -6.31 -16.44 3.48
N ARG A 164 -5.26 -16.05 2.74
CA ARG A 164 -4.11 -15.33 3.30
C ARG A 164 -4.47 -13.92 3.76
N LEU A 165 -5.34 -13.24 3.02
CA LEU A 165 -5.87 -11.93 3.43
C LEU A 165 -6.78 -12.07 4.68
N GLY A 166 -7.49 -13.18 4.82
CA GLY A 166 -8.34 -13.46 5.96
C GLY A 166 -9.54 -12.52 6.01
N ILE A 167 -9.89 -12.03 7.21
CA ILE A 167 -11.04 -11.15 7.43
C ILE A 167 -10.62 -9.78 7.96
N SER A 168 -11.33 -8.73 7.54
CA SER A 168 -11.22 -7.39 8.13
C SER A 168 -11.81 -7.37 9.53
N TYR A 169 -11.23 -6.56 10.42
CA TYR A 169 -11.59 -6.48 11.83
C TYR A 169 -12.99 -5.89 12.04
N GLN A 170 -13.29 -4.76 11.39
CA GLN A 170 -14.54 -4.02 11.65
C GLN A 170 -15.75 -4.61 10.93
N ALA A 171 -15.57 -5.01 9.67
CA ALA A 171 -16.67 -5.53 8.87
C ALA A 171 -16.86 -7.05 9.07
N GLU A 172 -15.88 -7.74 9.67
CA GLU A 172 -15.85 -9.20 9.80
C GLU A 172 -16.02 -9.92 8.45
N MET A 173 -15.52 -9.30 7.38
CA MET A 173 -15.66 -9.80 6.00
C MET A 173 -14.34 -10.28 5.44
N GLY A 174 -14.42 -11.36 4.66
CA GLY A 174 -13.34 -11.82 3.80
C GLY A 174 -13.11 -10.90 2.61
N TYR A 175 -11.95 -11.05 1.99
CA TYR A 175 -11.60 -10.37 0.75
C TYR A 175 -11.99 -11.27 -0.42
N THR A 176 -13.12 -10.98 -1.05
CA THR A 176 -13.76 -11.82 -2.07
C THR A 176 -14.14 -11.02 -3.32
N ASP A 177 -14.36 -11.72 -4.42
CA ASP A 177 -14.91 -11.14 -5.65
C ASP A 177 -16.38 -10.71 -5.47
N PRO A 178 -16.94 -9.86 -6.36
CA PRO A 178 -18.30 -9.32 -6.19
C PRO A 178 -19.42 -10.36 -6.04
N ASP A 179 -19.22 -11.58 -6.54
CA ASP A 179 -20.16 -12.69 -6.42
C ASP A 179 -19.95 -13.54 -5.15
N GLY A 180 -18.96 -13.19 -4.34
CA GLY A 180 -18.59 -13.88 -3.10
C GLY A 180 -17.59 -15.02 -3.27
N SER A 181 -17.10 -15.29 -4.49
CA SER A 181 -16.02 -16.24 -4.72
C SER A 181 -14.67 -15.71 -4.24
N ASP A 182 -13.67 -16.59 -4.16
CA ASP A 182 -12.31 -16.19 -3.78
C ASP A 182 -11.73 -15.22 -4.81
N LEU A 183 -10.99 -14.21 -4.35
CA LEU A 183 -10.33 -13.23 -5.22
C LEU A 183 -9.42 -13.91 -6.23
N ASP A 184 -9.67 -13.62 -7.51
CA ASP A 184 -8.76 -14.00 -8.59
C ASP A 184 -7.64 -12.95 -8.77
N LEU A 185 -6.43 -13.30 -8.33
CA LEU A 185 -5.20 -12.53 -8.52
C LEU A 185 -4.20 -13.26 -9.44
N SER A 186 -4.71 -14.13 -10.32
CA SER A 186 -3.90 -14.93 -11.23
C SER A 186 -3.34 -14.13 -12.41
N GLU A 187 -3.84 -12.93 -12.66
CA GLU A 187 -3.36 -12.04 -13.72
C GLU A 187 -2.64 -10.79 -13.16
N ASP A 188 -1.73 -10.24 -13.95
CA ASP A 188 -1.06 -8.98 -13.67
C ASP A 188 -1.87 -7.78 -14.15
N PHE A 189 -1.36 -6.56 -13.93
CA PHE A 189 -2.03 -5.32 -14.32
C PHE A 189 -2.40 -5.24 -15.82
N THR A 190 -1.68 -5.97 -16.68
CA THR A 190 -1.90 -6.00 -18.14
C THR A 190 -2.76 -7.18 -18.61
N GLY A 191 -3.29 -7.99 -17.69
CA GLY A 191 -4.04 -9.21 -17.99
C GLY A 191 -3.15 -10.39 -18.36
N ARG A 192 -1.86 -10.38 -17.98
CA ARG A 192 -0.97 -11.52 -18.22
C ARG A 192 -1.05 -12.49 -17.04
N PRO A 193 -1.08 -13.81 -17.28
CA PRO A 193 -0.99 -14.78 -16.21
C PRO A 193 0.29 -14.63 -15.37
N ARG A 194 0.14 -14.78 -14.06
CA ARG A 194 1.22 -14.85 -13.08
C ARG A 194 1.56 -16.34 -12.84
N ASP A 195 2.70 -16.78 -13.36
CA ASP A 195 3.21 -18.12 -13.07
C ASP A 195 3.80 -18.17 -11.64
N GLU A 196 4.77 -17.30 -11.38
CA GLU A 196 5.38 -17.08 -10.06
C GLU A 196 5.08 -15.65 -9.60
N ALA A 197 4.65 -15.50 -8.36
CA ALA A 197 4.35 -14.18 -7.80
C ALA A 197 5.67 -13.45 -7.50
N VAL A 198 5.82 -12.27 -8.08
CA VAL A 198 6.92 -11.33 -7.82
C VAL A 198 6.35 -10.01 -7.30
N PRO A 199 7.12 -9.25 -6.51
CA PRO A 199 6.68 -7.93 -6.06
C PRO A 199 6.38 -6.99 -7.22
N GLY A 200 5.28 -6.24 -7.09
CA GLY A 200 4.85 -5.24 -8.05
C GLY A 200 3.70 -5.68 -8.97
N PRO A 201 3.24 -4.74 -9.81
CA PRO A 201 2.00 -4.92 -10.57
C PRO A 201 2.13 -5.81 -11.81
N PHE A 202 3.34 -6.22 -12.18
CA PHE A 202 3.61 -6.99 -13.40
C PHE A 202 4.04 -8.42 -13.08
N ALA A 203 3.72 -9.36 -13.97
CA ALA A 203 4.25 -10.72 -13.92
C ALA A 203 5.77 -10.72 -14.21
N ALA A 204 6.50 -11.71 -13.70
CA ALA A 204 7.92 -11.88 -14.01
C ALA A 204 8.21 -12.03 -15.52
N SER A 205 7.21 -12.49 -16.28
CA SER A 205 7.24 -12.64 -17.74
C SER A 205 6.86 -11.36 -18.51
N ALA A 206 6.61 -10.25 -17.82
CA ALA A 206 6.28 -8.99 -18.45
C ALA A 206 7.46 -8.46 -19.31
N PRO A 207 7.18 -7.79 -20.43
CA PRO A 207 8.23 -7.25 -21.28
C PRO A 207 8.99 -6.13 -20.57
N GLY A 208 10.28 -5.97 -20.88
CA GLY A 208 11.13 -4.96 -20.26
C GLY A 208 10.74 -3.51 -20.54
N THR A 209 9.84 -3.24 -21.51
CA THR A 209 9.26 -1.92 -21.73
C THR A 209 7.77 -2.05 -22.04
N LEU A 210 6.96 -1.26 -21.35
CA LEU A 210 5.51 -1.16 -21.48
C LEU A 210 5.12 0.30 -21.70
N PHE A 211 4.13 0.54 -22.55
CA PHE A 211 3.47 1.84 -22.65
C PHE A 211 2.05 1.68 -22.13
N LEU A 212 1.72 2.42 -21.08
CA LEU A 212 0.42 2.37 -20.43
C LEU A 212 -0.29 3.69 -20.65
N THR A 213 -1.47 3.64 -21.26
CA THR A 213 -2.34 4.80 -21.40
C THR A 213 -3.26 4.84 -20.19
N ALA A 214 -3.45 6.01 -19.59
CA ALA A 214 -4.46 6.20 -18.57
C ALA A 214 -5.83 5.74 -19.10
N PRO A 215 -6.61 4.96 -18.33
CA PRO A 215 -7.93 4.56 -18.77
C PRO A 215 -8.76 5.82 -19.07
N GLY A 216 -9.35 5.86 -20.26
CA GLY A 216 -10.32 6.89 -20.60
C GLY A 216 -11.55 6.79 -19.68
N PRO A 217 -12.40 7.83 -19.62
CA PRO A 217 -13.68 7.70 -18.93
C PRO A 217 -14.53 6.65 -19.67
N ASP A 218 -14.50 5.41 -19.19
CA ASP A 218 -15.41 4.36 -19.62
C ASP A 218 -16.82 4.75 -19.16
N ARG A 219 -17.52 5.52 -20.00
CA ARG A 219 -18.98 5.58 -19.94
C ARG A 219 -19.48 4.23 -20.43
N ARG A 220 -19.55 3.25 -19.52
CA ARG A 220 -20.47 2.12 -19.70
C ARG A 220 -21.89 2.72 -19.75
N SER A 221 -22.44 2.80 -20.97
CA SER A 221 -23.81 3.22 -21.26
C SER A 221 -24.81 2.12 -20.93
#